data_AF-A0A6A4ZE02-F1
#
_entry.id   AF-A0A6A4ZE02-F1
#
_cell.length_a   1.000
_cell.length_b   1.000
_cell.length_c   1.000
_cell.angle_alpha   90.00
_cell.angle_beta   90.00
_cell.angle_gamma   90.00
#
_symmetry.space_group_name_H-M   'P 1'
#
loop_
_entity.id
_entity.type
_entity.pdbx_description
1 polymer ?
#
loop_
_entity_poly.entity_id
_entity_poly.type
_entity_poly.pdbx_seq_one_letter_code
_entity_poly.pdbx_strand_id
1 'polypeptide(L)'
;MSSDDEDAGSDNGGDDKQSSLLKAFFSKYEVDVDDDDDEAVEEIDLSEKQLTKVPGELCVIPQLQESLRTLCLEKNQLKGLPDAIGLLHNLHE
;
A
#
# COMPACT_ATOMS: atom_id res chain seq x y z
N MET A 1 -9.48 51.12 -9.57
CA MET A 1 -8.85 50.96 -8.25
C MET A 1 -10.03 50.71 -7.33
N SER A 2 -10.32 49.51 -6.83
CA SER A 2 -9.48 48.43 -6.30
C SER A 2 -10.44 47.21 -6.18
N SER A 3 -10.09 45.94 -6.09
CA SER A 3 -8.86 45.20 -5.83
C SER A 3 -9.07 43.81 -6.44
N ASP A 4 -8.01 43.22 -6.98
CA ASP A 4 -7.81 41.78 -7.01
C ASP A 4 -8.19 41.15 -5.66
N ASP A 5 -8.96 40.07 -5.69
CA ASP A 5 -8.88 39.04 -4.66
C ASP A 5 -8.50 37.75 -5.40
N GLU A 6 -7.20 37.45 -5.29
CA GLU A 6 -6.58 36.25 -5.83
C GLU A 6 -7.09 35.01 -5.09
N ASP A 7 -7.04 33.92 -5.85
CA ASP A 7 -7.18 32.54 -5.44
C ASP A 7 -6.46 32.21 -4.12
N ALA A 8 -7.15 31.46 -3.26
CA ALA A 8 -6.50 30.58 -2.31
C ALA A 8 -7.36 29.33 -2.18
N GLY A 9 -7.30 28.48 -3.21
CA GLY A 9 -7.50 27.05 -3.02
C GLY A 9 -6.75 26.62 -1.76
N SER A 10 -7.49 26.25 -0.72
CA SER A 10 -6.91 25.52 0.40
C SER A 10 -6.53 24.16 -0.16
N ASP A 11 -5.31 24.11 -0.68
CA ASP A 11 -4.52 22.89 -0.83
C ASP A 11 -4.46 22.27 0.56
N ASN A 12 -5.46 21.46 0.87
CA ASN A 12 -5.48 20.60 2.03
C ASN A 12 -4.56 19.41 1.72
N GLY A 13 -3.29 19.71 1.49
CA GLY A 13 -2.19 18.75 1.47
C GLY A 13 -2.03 18.19 2.87
N GLY A 14 -2.95 17.32 3.25
CA GLY A 14 -2.80 16.47 4.42
C GLY A 14 -1.54 15.66 4.20
N ASP A 15 -0.57 15.80 5.10
CA ASP A 15 0.65 15.02 5.12
C ASP A 15 0.35 13.53 5.40
N ASP A 16 -0.24 12.81 4.47
CA ASP A 16 -0.43 11.36 4.55
C ASP A 16 0.84 10.61 4.13
N LYS A 17 2.00 10.89 4.73
CA LYS A 17 3.25 10.17 4.39
C LYS A 17 3.10 8.64 4.39
N GLN A 18 2.13 8.10 5.13
CA GLN A 18 1.76 6.69 5.14
C GLN A 18 0.89 6.27 3.93
N SER A 19 -0.18 7.01 3.59
CA SER A 19 -0.99 6.71 2.38
C SER A 19 -0.15 6.89 1.11
N SER A 20 0.81 7.82 1.12
CA SER A 20 1.85 7.94 0.08
C SER A 20 2.73 6.69 -0.09
N LEU A 21 3.12 6.00 1.00
CA LEU A 21 3.89 4.75 0.92
C LEU A 21 3.05 3.59 0.39
N LEU A 22 1.80 3.51 0.84
CA LEU A 22 0.83 2.53 0.39
C LEU A 22 0.53 2.69 -1.12
N LYS A 23 0.23 3.91 -1.55
CA LYS A 23 0.02 4.28 -2.96
C LYS A 23 1.26 4.01 -3.80
N ALA A 24 2.45 4.36 -3.31
CA ALA A 24 3.71 4.05 -4.00
C ALA A 24 3.93 2.53 -4.13
N PHE A 25 3.56 1.75 -3.12
CA PHE A 25 3.63 0.30 -3.16
C PHE A 25 2.69 -0.28 -4.22
N PHE A 26 1.42 0.10 -4.21
CA PHE A 26 0.45 -0.38 -5.21
C PHE A 26 0.83 0.04 -6.63
N SER A 27 1.28 1.28 -6.82
CA SER A 27 1.79 1.73 -8.12
C SER A 27 3.02 0.95 -8.57
N LYS A 28 3.97 0.68 -7.66
CA LYS A 28 5.21 -0.06 -7.97
C LYS A 28 4.95 -1.52 -8.34
N TYR A 29 3.99 -2.15 -7.69
CA TYR A 29 3.64 -3.55 -7.93
C TYR A 29 2.43 -3.73 -8.84
N GLU A 30 1.89 -2.64 -9.41
CA GLU A 30 0.70 -2.63 -10.24
C GLU A 30 -0.44 -3.43 -9.58
N VAL A 31 -0.70 -3.14 -8.31
CA VAL A 31 -1.81 -3.73 -7.56
C VAL A 31 -3.01 -2.82 -7.75
N ASP A 32 -4.09 -3.38 -8.29
CA ASP A 32 -5.37 -2.69 -8.38
C ASP A 32 -6.01 -2.69 -6.99
N VAL A 33 -6.13 -1.51 -6.39
CA VAL A 33 -6.84 -1.28 -5.13
C VAL A 33 -7.77 -0.11 -5.37
N ASP A 34 -9.03 -0.23 -4.96
CA ASP A 34 -10.00 0.84 -5.11
C ASP A 34 -9.53 2.07 -4.29
N ASP A 35 -9.38 3.22 -4.95
CA ASP A 35 -8.93 4.47 -4.31
C ASP A 35 -9.90 4.96 -3.20
N ASP A 36 -11.11 4.39 -3.12
CA ASP A 36 -12.10 4.64 -2.07
C ASP A 36 -11.78 3.89 -0.75
N ASP A 37 -10.94 2.84 -0.79
CA ASP A 37 -10.46 2.08 0.38
C ASP A 37 -9.18 2.71 0.99
N ASP A 38 -9.14 4.05 1.11
CA ASP A 38 -7.99 4.80 1.65
C ASP A 38 -7.68 4.46 3.13
N GLU A 39 -8.51 3.64 3.79
CA GLU A 39 -8.38 3.32 5.21
C GLU A 39 -8.13 1.83 5.55
N ALA A 40 -8.49 0.86 4.69
CA ALA A 40 -8.32 -0.56 5.02
C ALA A 40 -8.17 -1.48 3.79
N VAL A 41 -6.95 -1.94 3.53
CA VAL A 41 -6.68 -2.96 2.50
C VAL A 41 -6.60 -4.32 3.15
N GLU A 42 -7.63 -5.14 2.98
CA GLU A 42 -7.69 -6.48 3.55
C GLU A 42 -7.08 -7.54 2.65
N GLU A 43 -7.05 -7.31 1.34
CA GLU A 43 -6.58 -8.28 0.35
C GLU A 43 -5.59 -7.63 -0.62
N ILE A 44 -4.44 -8.27 -0.80
CA ILE A 44 -3.44 -7.83 -1.79
C ILE A 44 -3.12 -8.99 -2.72
N ASP A 45 -3.27 -8.74 -4.02
CA ASP A 45 -2.84 -9.65 -5.06
C ASP A 45 -1.51 -9.21 -5.68
N LEU A 46 -0.47 -10.00 -5.41
CA LEU A 46 0.85 -9.90 -6.02
C LEU A 46 1.15 -11.12 -6.90
N SER A 47 0.12 -11.83 -7.37
CA SER A 47 0.30 -12.97 -8.23
C SER A 47 0.92 -12.57 -9.58
N GLU A 48 1.72 -13.48 -10.14
CA GLU A 48 2.36 -13.29 -11.47
C GLU A 48 3.34 -12.09 -11.57
N LYS A 49 3.76 -11.49 -10.45
CA LYS A 49 4.68 -10.34 -10.41
C LYS A 49 6.17 -10.71 -10.56
N GLN A 50 6.47 -11.97 -10.90
CA GLN A 50 7.83 -12.52 -11.05
C GLN A 50 8.75 -12.24 -9.83
N LEU A 51 8.15 -12.11 -8.64
CA LEU A 51 8.88 -11.76 -7.43
C LEU A 51 9.79 -12.91 -7.02
N THR A 52 11.07 -12.61 -6.77
CA THR A 52 12.04 -13.58 -6.24
C THR A 52 12.06 -13.64 -4.72
N LYS A 53 11.52 -12.58 -4.09
CA LYS A 53 11.35 -12.41 -2.64
C LYS A 53 10.12 -11.54 -2.39
N VAL A 54 9.48 -11.71 -1.23
CA VAL A 54 8.36 -10.83 -0.82
C VAL A 54 8.93 -9.43 -0.54
N PRO A 55 8.24 -8.35 -0.95
CA PRO A 55 8.65 -7.00 -0.65
C PRO A 55 8.70 -6.77 0.87
N GLY A 56 9.85 -6.37 1.40
CA GLY A 56 9.95 -5.97 2.80
C GLY A 56 9.13 -4.71 3.09
N GLU A 57 8.91 -3.87 2.07
CA GLU A 57 8.06 -2.68 2.09
C GLU A 57 6.64 -3.02 2.54
N LEU A 58 6.05 -4.10 2.03
CA LEU A 58 4.71 -4.57 2.43
C LEU A 58 4.64 -4.85 3.94
N CYS A 59 5.71 -5.38 4.51
CA CYS A 59 5.77 -5.73 5.93
C CYS A 59 6.02 -4.51 6.83
N VAL A 60 6.35 -3.33 6.30
CA VAL A 60 6.61 -2.11 7.09
C VAL A 60 5.53 -1.03 6.90
N ILE A 61 4.57 -1.26 6.00
CA ILE A 61 3.43 -0.36 5.81
C ILE A 61 2.44 -0.60 6.97
N PRO A 62 2.21 0.40 7.85
CA PRO A 62 1.36 0.22 9.03
C PRO A 62 -0.08 -0.13 8.69
N GLN A 63 -0.65 0.47 7.62
CA GLN A 63 -2.00 0.13 7.16
C GLN A 63 -2.13 -1.38 6.92
N LEU A 64 -1.19 -1.96 6.17
CA LEU A 64 -1.22 -3.38 5.84
C LEU A 64 -0.99 -4.26 7.06
N GLN A 65 -0.18 -3.85 8.03
CA GLN A 65 -0.02 -4.61 9.27
C GLN A 65 -1.34 -4.73 10.04
N GLU A 66 -2.16 -3.68 10.03
CA GLU A 66 -3.43 -3.63 10.77
C GLU A 66 -4.62 -4.17 9.97
N SER A 67 -4.68 -3.97 8.65
CA SER A 67 -5.85 -4.36 7.85
C SER A 67 -5.65 -5.65 7.05
N LEU A 68 -4.43 -5.98 6.62
CA LEU A 68 -4.20 -7.06 5.65
C LEU A 68 -4.52 -8.43 6.25
N ARG A 69 -5.42 -9.15 5.58
CA ARG A 69 -5.87 -10.49 5.93
C ARG A 69 -5.44 -11.53 4.91
N THR A 70 -5.44 -11.16 3.63
CA THR A 70 -5.16 -12.06 2.52
C THR A 70 -4.01 -11.50 1.67
N LEU A 71 -2.98 -12.32 1.43
CA LEU A 71 -1.86 -11.96 0.57
C LEU A 71 -1.61 -13.04 -0.48
N CYS A 72 -2.02 -12.77 -1.71
CA CYS A 72 -1.83 -13.68 -2.83
C CYS A 72 -0.44 -13.48 -3.43
N LEU A 73 0.41 -14.52 -3.34
CA LEU A 73 1.76 -14.53 -3.90
C LEU A 73 1.92 -15.62 -4.97
N GLU A 74 0.80 -16.11 -5.52
CA GLU A 74 0.79 -17.19 -6.49
C GLU A 74 1.59 -16.88 -7.74
N LYS A 75 2.13 -17.92 -8.38
CA LYS A 75 2.88 -17.81 -9.64
C LYS A 75 4.05 -16.79 -9.60
N ASN A 76 4.63 -16.58 -8.42
CA ASN A 76 5.90 -15.89 -8.27
C ASN A 76 7.08 -16.88 -8.22
N GLN A 77 8.30 -16.35 -8.22
CA GLN A 77 9.55 -17.11 -8.13
C GLN A 77 10.14 -17.05 -6.72
N LEU A 78 9.27 -16.97 -5.70
CA LEU A 78 9.65 -16.83 -4.30
C LEU A 78 10.43 -18.05 -3.84
N LYS A 79 11.66 -17.83 -3.36
CA LYS A 79 12.47 -18.89 -2.75
C LYS A 79 12.17 -19.12 -1.27
N GLY A 80 11.44 -18.19 -0.66
CA GLY A 80 11.07 -18.20 0.74
C GLY A 80 10.34 -16.92 1.12
N LEU A 81 9.78 -16.92 2.31
CA LEU A 81 9.16 -15.75 2.93
C LEU A 81 10.20 -15.02 3.81
N PRO A 82 10.19 -13.69 3.87
CA PRO A 82 11.06 -12.93 4.76
C PRO A 82 10.59 -13.06 6.22
N ASP A 83 11.51 -12.97 7.18
CA ASP A 83 11.18 -12.98 8.62
C ASP A 83 10.20 -11.85 9.01
N ALA A 84 10.23 -10.74 8.26
CA ALA A 84 9.34 -9.60 8.43
C ALA A 84 7.86 -9.90 8.15
N ILE A 85 7.53 -11.04 7.50
CA ILE A 85 6.13 -11.44 7.27
C ILE A 85 5.36 -11.58 8.59
N GLY A 86 6.06 -11.89 9.70
CA GLY A 86 5.45 -11.96 11.02
C GLY A 86 4.97 -10.61 11.59
N LEU A 87 5.25 -9.48 10.94
CA LEU A 87 4.70 -8.17 11.29
C LEU A 87 3.23 -8.03 10.86
N LEU A 88 2.81 -8.80 9.84
CA LEU A 88 1.42 -8.86 9.36
C LEU A 88 0.62 -9.79 10.27
N HIS A 89 0.32 -9.32 11.48
CA HIS A 89 -0.30 -10.12 12.53
C HIS A 89 -1.76 -10.51 12.21
N ASN A 90 -2.42 -9.78 11.31
CA ASN A 90 -3.77 -10.08 10.85
C ASN A 90 -3.81 -10.93 9.58
N LEU A 91 -2.65 -11.35 9.04
CA LEU A 91 -2.60 -12.22 7.87
C LEU A 91 -3.07 -13.64 8.24
N HIS A 92 -4.07 -14.14 7.52
CA HIS A 92 -4.63 -15.47 7.68
C HIS A 92 -4.24 -16.37 6.49
N GLU A 93 -4.27 -17.69 6.71
CA GLU A 93 -3.97 -18.72 5.70
C GLU A 93 -5.13 -19.00 4.73
#